data_AF-A0A7K1TIF5-F1
#
_entry.id   AF-A0A7K1TIF5-F1
#
_cell.length_a   1.000
_cell.length_b   1.000
_cell.length_c   1.000
_cell.angle_alpha   90.00
_cell.angle_beta   90.00
_cell.angle_gamma   90.00
#
_symmetry.space_group_name_H-M   'P 1'
#
loop_
_entity.id
_entity.type
_entity.pdbx_description
1 polymer ?
#
loop_
_entity_poly.entity_id
_entity_poly.type
_entity_poly.pdbx_seq_one_letter_code
_entity_poly.pdbx_strand_id
1 'polypeptide(L)'
;MKHLLLLSLLGLTLVPDAQAQGALTVFNAISAARSMSANARANQQDPQEYTRPVVYEGEMFHYKRTPSAAYLRKGGAQIAVLERLLAERYTVLLADTVLILSPAWEVQYAEATKQVQYVLPTWSMLAYEDEVAFYRREDGVRRQWMEEVRIARQKRARRAARRDSLARLAQPLPIPATNK
;
A
#
# COMPACT_ATOMS: atom_id res chain seq x y z
N MET A 1 19.52 52.04 -8.94
CA MET A 1 20.68 51.56 -8.16
C MET A 1 20.95 50.14 -8.64
N LYS A 2 21.67 49.85 -9.73
CA LYS A 2 23.11 50.03 -10.02
C LYS A 2 24.01 49.48 -8.90
N HIS A 3 24.34 48.19 -8.98
CA HIS A 3 25.67 47.59 -8.78
C HIS A 3 25.65 46.29 -9.64
N LEU A 4 26.33 46.18 -10.79
CA LEU A 4 27.78 45.91 -10.98
C LEU A 4 28.31 44.82 -10.03
N LEU A 5 29.17 43.86 -10.36
CA LEU A 5 29.90 43.33 -11.54
C LEU A 5 30.96 42.42 -10.86
N LEU A 6 31.33 41.24 -11.40
CA LEU A 6 32.61 40.49 -11.20
C LEU A 6 32.30 39.00 -11.49
N LEU A 7 32.73 38.34 -12.58
CA LEU A 7 33.85 38.47 -13.52
C LEU A 7 35.21 38.10 -12.89
N SER A 8 35.52 36.80 -12.89
CA SER A 8 36.87 36.20 -12.83
C SER A 8 36.73 34.68 -12.79
N LEU A 9 37.56 33.83 -13.39
CA LEU A 9 38.69 33.90 -14.32
C LEU A 9 38.86 32.41 -14.75
N LEU A 10 38.86 32.08 -16.04
CA LEU A 10 40.06 31.73 -16.80
C LEU A 10 41.01 30.74 -16.09
N GLY A 11 41.08 29.51 -16.61
CA GLY A 11 42.02 28.47 -16.21
C GLY A 11 42.16 27.40 -17.29
N LEU A 12 42.59 27.84 -18.47
CA LEU A 12 42.95 26.99 -19.61
C LEU A 12 44.40 26.51 -19.41
N THR A 13 44.63 25.20 -19.26
CA THR A 13 45.97 24.62 -19.39
C THR A 13 45.94 23.50 -20.42
N LEU A 14 46.42 23.82 -21.62
CA LEU A 14 46.92 22.87 -22.60
C LEU A 14 48.28 22.33 -22.11
N VAL A 15 48.46 21.02 -22.15
CA VAL A 15 49.77 20.38 -22.28
C VAL A 15 49.64 19.30 -23.36
N PRO A 16 50.38 19.38 -24.48
CA PRO A 16 50.55 18.28 -25.41
C PRO A 16 51.84 17.51 -25.07
N ASP A 17 51.79 16.19 -25.17
CA ASP A 17 52.91 15.25 -25.39
C ASP A 17 52.32 13.85 -25.23
N ALA A 18 52.73 12.77 -25.86
CA ALA A 18 53.52 12.50 -27.04
C ALA A 18 53.26 10.99 -27.30
N GLN A 19 53.43 10.57 -28.54
CA GLN A 19 53.10 9.24 -29.02
C GLN A 19 53.92 8.13 -28.35
N ALA A 20 53.27 7.02 -28.00
CA ALA A 20 53.90 5.71 -27.89
C ALA A 20 52.94 4.61 -28.38
N GLN A 21 53.24 4.11 -29.57
CA GLN A 21 53.28 2.69 -29.99
C GLN A 21 52.50 1.72 -29.08
N GLY A 22 51.48 0.99 -29.54
CA GLY A 22 51.56 0.07 -30.67
C GLY A 22 51.88 -1.35 -30.16
N ALA A 23 50.87 -2.22 -30.29
CA ALA A 23 50.93 -3.69 -30.26
C ALA A 23 50.60 -4.43 -28.94
N LEU A 24 49.48 -5.18 -29.02
CA LEU A 24 49.23 -6.53 -28.46
C LEU A 24 49.14 -6.61 -26.92
N THR A 25 48.18 -7.26 -26.28
CA THR A 25 47.40 -8.43 -26.63
C THR A 25 46.29 -8.57 -25.58
N VAL A 26 45.06 -8.78 -26.03
CA VAL A 26 44.03 -9.67 -25.44
C VAL A 26 44.29 -10.13 -24.00
N PHE A 27 43.80 -9.43 -22.96
CA PHE A 27 43.56 -10.04 -21.63
C PHE A 27 42.72 -9.19 -20.64
N ASN A 28 41.78 -8.36 -21.08
CA ASN A 28 40.91 -7.61 -20.15
C ASN A 28 39.43 -7.53 -20.58
N ALA A 29 38.89 -8.60 -21.18
CA ALA A 29 37.46 -8.72 -21.48
C ALA A 29 36.63 -9.28 -20.29
N ILE A 30 37.23 -9.50 -19.11
CA ILE A 30 36.52 -10.02 -17.92
C ILE A 30 36.18 -8.90 -16.92
N SER A 31 36.75 -7.70 -17.09
CA SER A 31 36.53 -6.57 -16.17
C SER A 31 35.29 -5.73 -16.51
N ALA A 32 34.78 -5.79 -17.74
CA ALA A 32 33.57 -5.08 -18.16
C ALA A 32 32.27 -5.74 -17.65
N ALA A 33 32.30 -7.02 -17.30
CA ALA A 33 31.15 -7.70 -16.69
C ALA A 33 30.97 -7.37 -15.20
N ARG A 34 32.01 -6.83 -14.52
CA ARG A 34 31.93 -6.43 -13.11
C ARG A 34 31.48 -4.98 -12.90
N SER A 35 31.60 -4.11 -13.90
CA SER A 35 31.08 -2.73 -13.80
C SER A 35 29.58 -2.63 -14.06
N MET A 36 28.96 -3.58 -14.76
CA MET A 36 27.50 -3.64 -14.90
C MET A 36 26.80 -4.20 -13.64
N SER A 37 27.50 -4.99 -12.81
CA SER A 37 26.95 -5.50 -11.54
C SER A 37 27.13 -4.54 -10.36
N ALA A 38 28.07 -3.59 -10.44
CA ALA A 38 28.18 -2.50 -9.46
C ALA A 38 27.03 -1.48 -9.59
N ASN A 39 26.60 -1.17 -10.82
CA ASN A 39 25.43 -0.32 -11.06
C ASN A 39 24.10 -1.04 -10.76
N ALA A 40 24.04 -2.36 -10.86
CA ALA A 40 22.87 -3.15 -10.45
C ALA A 40 22.68 -3.18 -8.92
N ARG A 41 23.76 -3.04 -8.14
CA ARG A 41 23.71 -2.97 -6.67
C ARG A 41 23.39 -1.57 -6.14
N ALA A 42 23.75 -0.52 -6.88
CA ALA A 42 23.45 0.86 -6.49
C ALA A 42 21.96 1.23 -6.60
N ASN A 43 21.14 0.38 -7.22
CA ASN A 43 19.71 0.62 -7.45
C ASN A 43 18.80 -0.41 -6.75
N GLN A 44 19.37 -1.27 -5.89
CA GLN A 44 18.59 -2.12 -5.00
C GLN A 44 18.24 -1.30 -3.75
N GLN A 45 17.12 -0.58 -3.82
CA GLN A 45 16.53 0.00 -2.62
C GLN A 45 16.19 -1.12 -1.64
N ASP A 46 16.51 -0.89 -0.36
CA ASP A 46 16.12 -1.80 0.72
C ASP A 46 14.59 -1.93 0.71
N PRO A 47 14.03 -3.14 0.66
CA PRO A 47 12.59 -3.36 0.80
C PRO A 47 11.98 -2.63 2.02
N GLN A 48 12.77 -2.41 3.08
CA GLN A 48 12.38 -1.73 4.31
C GLN A 48 12.66 -0.23 4.32
N GLU A 49 13.16 0.35 3.23
CA GLU A 49 13.42 1.79 3.18
C GLU A 49 12.11 2.56 3.42
N TYR A 50 12.07 3.53 4.33
CA TYR A 50 10.85 4.31 4.64
C TYR A 50 9.64 3.50 5.17
N THR A 51 9.86 2.32 5.74
CA THR A 51 8.83 1.64 6.54
C THR A 51 8.90 2.10 8.00
N ARG A 52 7.73 2.15 8.66
CA ARG A 52 7.66 2.30 10.12
C ARG A 52 6.79 1.19 10.72
N PRO A 53 7.17 0.58 11.85
CA PRO A 53 6.30 -0.35 12.53
C PRO A 53 5.10 0.39 13.13
N VAL A 54 3.92 -0.21 13.03
CA VAL A 54 2.67 0.28 13.60
C VAL A 54 1.99 -0.88 14.31
N VAL A 55 1.38 -0.60 15.47
CA VAL A 55 0.60 -1.58 16.23
C VAL A 55 -0.88 -1.27 16.10
N TYR A 56 -1.69 -2.28 15.78
CA TYR A 56 -3.15 -2.22 15.73
C TYR A 56 -3.71 -3.48 16.40
N GLU A 57 -4.59 -3.31 17.40
CA GLU A 57 -5.19 -4.42 18.16
C GLU A 57 -4.16 -5.45 18.71
N GLY A 58 -2.96 -4.98 19.06
CA GLY A 58 -1.87 -5.82 19.57
C GLY A 58 -1.05 -6.53 18.47
N GLU A 59 -1.45 -6.45 17.20
CA GLU A 59 -0.66 -6.93 16.07
C GLU A 59 0.23 -5.81 15.49
N MET A 60 1.47 -6.15 15.16
CA MET A 60 2.40 -5.23 14.50
C MET A 60 2.40 -5.45 12.99
N PHE A 61 2.37 -4.36 12.22
CA PHE A 61 2.58 -4.37 10.77
C PHE A 61 3.46 -3.19 10.34
N HIS A 62 3.98 -3.24 9.11
CA HIS A 62 4.81 -2.19 8.55
C HIS A 62 3.98 -1.24 7.70
N TYR A 63 4.13 0.05 7.96
CA TYR A 63 3.49 1.13 7.23
C TYR A 63 4.52 1.83 6.36
N LYS A 64 4.38 1.74 5.03
CA LYS A 64 5.38 2.21 4.05
C LYS A 64 5.01 3.58 3.51
N ARG A 65 5.77 4.64 3.81
CA ARG A 65 5.54 5.97 3.19
C ARG A 65 6.83 6.61 2.75
N THR A 66 6.97 6.81 1.46
CA THR A 66 8.13 7.42 0.85
C THR A 66 8.05 8.94 1.02
N PRO A 67 9.09 9.60 1.58
CA PRO A 67 9.15 11.04 1.63
C PRO A 67 9.08 11.64 0.23
N SER A 68 8.43 12.79 0.07
CA SER A 68 8.30 13.43 -1.24
C SER A 68 9.63 13.79 -1.90
N ALA A 69 10.66 14.07 -1.07
CA ALA A 69 12.03 14.29 -1.51
C ALA A 69 12.73 13.04 -2.07
N ALA A 70 12.26 11.84 -1.69
CA ALA A 70 12.81 10.55 -2.12
C ALA A 70 12.08 9.99 -3.36
N TYR A 71 11.00 10.63 -3.81
CA TYR A 71 10.40 10.29 -5.09
C TYR A 71 11.42 10.56 -6.20
N LEU A 72 11.92 9.48 -6.81
CA LEU A 72 12.70 9.56 -8.03
C LEU A 72 11.93 10.43 -9.03
N ARG A 73 12.64 11.31 -9.75
CA ARG A 73 12.03 12.19 -10.77
C ARG A 73 11.14 11.43 -11.76
N LYS A 74 11.43 10.14 -11.97
CA LYS A 74 10.59 9.20 -12.72
C LYS A 74 9.84 8.30 -11.73
N GLY A 75 8.52 8.17 -11.86
CA GLY A 75 7.71 7.21 -11.09
C GLY A 75 7.16 7.71 -9.75
N GLY A 76 7.58 8.88 -9.26
CA GLY A 76 7.10 9.45 -8.01
C GLY A 76 5.58 9.64 -7.93
N ALA A 77 4.94 10.05 -9.02
CA ALA A 77 3.48 10.21 -9.07
C ALA A 77 2.76 8.88 -8.88
N GLN A 78 3.26 7.80 -9.46
CA GLN A 78 2.69 6.46 -9.34
C GLN A 78 2.83 5.93 -7.91
N ILE A 79 4.00 6.12 -7.29
CA ILE A 79 4.21 5.75 -5.88
C ILE A 79 3.29 6.56 -4.98
N ALA A 80 3.16 7.88 -5.20
CA ALA A 80 2.28 8.74 -4.42
C ALA A 80 0.80 8.31 -4.52
N VAL A 81 0.33 7.89 -5.70
CA VAL A 81 -1.03 7.35 -5.87
C VAL A 81 -1.21 6.05 -5.08
N LEU A 82 -0.26 5.12 -5.17
CA LEU A 82 -0.28 3.87 -4.41
C LEU A 82 -0.31 4.13 -2.89
N GLU A 83 0.57 5.00 -2.42
CA GLU A 83 0.69 5.35 -1.00
C GLU A 83 -0.52 6.11 -0.48
N ARG A 84 -1.18 6.92 -1.32
CA ARG A 84 -2.46 7.55 -0.98
C ARG A 84 -3.55 6.51 -0.76
N LEU A 85 -3.70 5.53 -1.64
CA LEU A 85 -4.71 4.46 -1.48
C LEU A 85 -4.52 3.68 -0.19
N LEU A 86 -3.26 3.37 0.16
CA LEU A 86 -2.93 2.72 1.41
C LEU A 86 -3.16 3.63 2.62
N ALA A 87 -2.90 4.94 2.50
CA ALA A 87 -3.13 5.89 3.58
C ALA A 87 -4.63 6.07 3.87
N GLU A 88 -5.45 6.19 2.83
CA GLU A 88 -6.91 6.17 2.95
C GLU A 88 -7.35 4.90 3.70
N ARG A 89 -6.78 3.74 3.33
CA ARG A 89 -7.13 2.50 4.01
C ARG A 89 -6.71 2.46 5.47
N TYR A 90 -5.52 2.95 5.78
CA TYR A 90 -5.06 3.07 7.16
C TYR A 90 -5.97 3.98 8.00
N THR A 91 -6.47 5.09 7.44
CA THR A 91 -7.42 5.96 8.17
C THR A 91 -8.74 5.25 8.48
N VAL A 92 -9.24 4.41 7.55
CA VAL A 92 -10.44 3.60 7.78
C VAL A 92 -10.20 2.55 8.87
N LEU A 93 -9.02 1.92 8.87
CA LEU A 93 -8.61 0.97 9.90
C LEU A 93 -8.62 1.66 11.29
N LEU A 94 -7.99 2.83 11.41
CA LEU A 94 -7.92 3.57 12.68
C LEU A 94 -9.25 4.15 13.16
N ALA A 95 -10.18 4.41 12.25
CA ALA A 95 -11.50 4.91 12.62
C ALA A 95 -12.37 3.86 13.33
N ASP A 96 -11.86 2.63 13.50
CA ASP A 96 -12.56 1.47 14.07
C ASP A 96 -13.96 1.29 13.49
N THR A 97 -14.06 1.52 12.18
CA THR A 97 -15.32 1.34 11.46
C THR A 97 -15.42 -0.10 10.98
N VAL A 98 -16.64 -0.63 10.94
CA VAL A 98 -16.94 -1.92 10.29
C VAL A 98 -16.80 -1.87 8.76
N LEU A 99 -16.15 -0.85 8.21
CA LEU A 99 -16.01 -0.62 6.78
C LEU A 99 -14.95 -1.54 6.17
N ILE A 100 -15.42 -2.55 5.45
CA ILE A 100 -14.59 -3.50 4.71
C ILE A 100 -14.06 -2.86 3.42
N LEU A 101 -12.86 -3.26 3.00
CA LEU A 101 -12.30 -2.99 1.67
C LEU A 101 -13.34 -3.21 0.58
N SER A 102 -13.65 -2.15 -0.15
CA SER A 102 -14.54 -2.26 -1.29
C SER A 102 -13.82 -3.00 -2.43
N PRO A 103 -14.54 -3.79 -3.24
CA PRO A 103 -13.97 -4.38 -4.45
C PRO A 103 -13.37 -3.34 -5.40
N ALA A 104 -13.91 -2.12 -5.41
CA ALA A 104 -13.41 -1.02 -6.21
C ALA A 104 -12.02 -0.54 -5.76
N TRP A 105 -11.74 -0.55 -4.44
CA TRP A 105 -10.41 -0.20 -3.92
C TRP A 105 -9.37 -1.24 -4.35
N GLU A 106 -9.71 -2.54 -4.32
CA GLU A 106 -8.80 -3.62 -4.75
C GLU A 106 -8.39 -3.48 -6.22
N VAL A 107 -9.34 -3.09 -7.09
CA VAL A 107 -9.05 -2.80 -8.50
C VAL A 107 -8.11 -1.59 -8.63
N GLN A 108 -8.36 -0.51 -7.87
CA GLN A 108 -7.50 0.69 -7.89
C GLN A 108 -6.09 0.39 -7.38
N TYR A 109 -5.97 -0.40 -6.31
CA TYR A 109 -4.69 -0.83 -5.77
C TYR A 109 -3.89 -1.69 -6.76
N ALA A 110 -4.57 -2.66 -7.40
CA ALA A 110 -3.96 -3.51 -8.40
C ALA A 110 -3.47 -2.71 -9.62
N GLU A 111 -4.24 -1.73 -10.07
CA GLU A 111 -3.84 -0.84 -11.17
C GLU A 111 -2.67 0.06 -10.77
N ALA A 112 -2.72 0.70 -9.60
CA ALA A 112 -1.63 1.52 -9.10
C ALA A 112 -0.32 0.72 -8.98
N THR A 113 -0.40 -0.52 -8.50
CA THR A 113 0.74 -1.44 -8.42
C THR A 113 1.35 -1.71 -9.79
N LYS A 114 0.53 -2.03 -10.79
CA LYS A 114 1.00 -2.23 -12.18
C LYS A 114 1.68 -0.99 -12.73
N GLN A 115 1.14 0.20 -12.48
CA GLN A 115 1.72 1.47 -12.93
C GLN A 115 3.10 1.72 -12.28
N VAL A 116 3.25 1.43 -10.98
CA VAL A 116 4.56 1.52 -10.30
C VAL A 116 5.55 0.54 -10.93
N GLN A 117 5.19 -0.74 -11.08
CA GLN A 117 6.06 -1.75 -11.66
C GLN A 117 6.43 -1.45 -13.13
N TYR A 118 5.51 -0.86 -13.89
CA TYR A 118 5.76 -0.47 -15.28
C TYR A 118 6.77 0.68 -15.38
N VAL A 119 6.62 1.71 -14.54
CA VAL A 119 7.48 2.90 -14.60
C VAL A 119 8.82 2.70 -13.86
N LEU A 120 8.81 1.89 -12.80
CA LEU A 120 9.92 1.59 -11.90
C LEU A 120 10.01 0.07 -11.62
N PRO A 121 10.47 -0.74 -12.58
CA PRO A 121 10.50 -2.21 -12.43
C PRO A 121 11.46 -2.71 -11.36
N THR A 122 12.41 -1.87 -10.93
CA THR A 122 13.35 -2.18 -9.84
C THR A 122 12.84 -1.75 -8.47
N TRP A 123 11.67 -1.08 -8.40
CA TRP A 123 11.08 -0.66 -7.14
C TRP A 123 10.54 -1.86 -6.37
N SER A 124 10.94 -2.00 -5.11
CA SER A 124 10.47 -3.10 -4.27
C SER A 124 9.01 -2.89 -3.89
N MET A 125 8.16 -3.87 -4.23
CA MET A 125 6.75 -3.89 -3.86
C MET A 125 6.46 -4.56 -2.52
N LEU A 126 7.46 -5.24 -1.93
CA LEU A 126 7.26 -6.15 -0.78
C LEU A 126 6.59 -5.47 0.41
N ALA A 127 7.04 -4.28 0.82
CA ALA A 127 6.45 -3.57 1.95
C ALA A 127 4.99 -3.14 1.70
N TYR A 128 4.63 -2.85 0.45
CA TYR A 128 3.24 -2.52 0.08
C TYR A 128 2.35 -3.76 0.11
N GLU A 129 2.89 -4.90 -0.35
CA GLU A 129 2.23 -6.21 -0.31
C GLU A 129 1.97 -6.68 1.12
N ASP A 130 2.94 -6.50 2.02
CA ASP A 130 2.79 -6.81 3.44
C ASP A 130 1.72 -5.93 4.10
N GLU A 131 1.73 -4.62 3.83
CA GLU A 131 0.74 -3.67 4.36
C GLU A 131 -0.69 -4.03 3.89
N VAL A 132 -0.89 -4.32 2.60
CA VAL A 132 -2.22 -4.70 2.09
C VAL A 132 -2.66 -6.08 2.58
N ALA A 133 -1.72 -7.02 2.74
CA ALA A 133 -2.03 -8.34 3.29
C ALA A 133 -2.58 -8.23 4.72
N PHE A 134 -2.01 -7.33 5.53
CA PHE A 134 -2.55 -7.01 6.86
C PHE A 134 -3.99 -6.49 6.76
N TYR A 135 -4.25 -5.48 5.92
CA TYR A 135 -5.61 -4.93 5.77
C TYR A 135 -6.66 -5.95 5.32
N ARG A 136 -6.28 -6.88 4.44
CA ARG A 136 -7.17 -7.95 3.97
C ARG A 136 -7.50 -8.96 5.06
N ARG A 137 -6.54 -9.29 5.95
CA ARG A 137 -6.77 -10.18 7.10
C ARG A 137 -7.76 -9.56 8.07
N GLU A 138 -7.55 -8.29 8.44
CA GLU A 138 -8.44 -7.54 9.33
C GLU A 138 -9.88 -7.49 8.79
N ASP A 139 -10.05 -7.33 7.49
CA ASP A 139 -11.38 -7.41 6.89
C ASP A 139 -11.98 -8.81 6.87
N GLY A 140 -11.15 -9.84 6.82
CA GLY A 140 -11.58 -11.22 7.04
C GLY A 140 -12.20 -11.38 8.42
N VAL A 141 -11.52 -10.91 9.45
CA VAL A 141 -11.99 -10.93 10.84
C VAL A 141 -13.30 -10.16 11.00
N ARG A 142 -13.37 -8.93 10.47
CA ARG A 142 -14.60 -8.12 10.51
C ARG A 142 -15.78 -8.78 9.80
N ARG A 143 -15.56 -9.42 8.65
CA ARG A 143 -16.60 -10.16 7.93
C ARG A 143 -17.16 -11.31 8.75
N GLN A 144 -16.29 -12.09 9.38
CA GLN A 144 -16.71 -13.21 10.23
C GLN A 144 -17.54 -12.72 11.41
N TRP A 145 -17.06 -11.69 12.12
CA TRP A 145 -17.77 -11.11 13.24
C TRP A 145 -19.17 -10.58 12.84
N MET A 146 -19.27 -9.85 11.73
CA MET A 146 -20.57 -9.35 11.26
C MET A 146 -21.54 -10.47 10.90
N GLU A 147 -21.04 -11.57 10.34
CA GLU A 147 -21.85 -12.74 10.02
C GLU A 147 -22.37 -13.43 11.29
N GLU A 148 -21.53 -13.59 12.31
CA GLU A 148 -21.95 -14.12 13.61
C GLU A 148 -23.02 -13.25 14.27
N VAL A 149 -22.83 -11.92 14.24
CA VAL A 149 -23.81 -10.95 14.75
C VAL A 149 -25.13 -11.07 13.99
N ARG A 150 -25.09 -11.20 12.67
CA ARG A 150 -26.27 -11.40 11.81
C ARG A 150 -27.03 -12.66 12.19
N ILE A 151 -26.33 -13.78 12.34
CA ILE A 151 -26.91 -15.07 12.75
C ILE A 151 -27.54 -14.97 14.14
N ALA A 152 -26.83 -14.37 15.10
CA ALA A 152 -27.33 -14.17 16.46
C ALA A 152 -28.61 -13.33 16.48
N ARG A 153 -28.66 -12.24 15.70
CA ARG A 153 -29.84 -11.39 15.55
C ARG A 153 -31.02 -12.15 14.95
N GLN A 154 -30.80 -12.94 13.89
CA GLN A 154 -31.84 -13.78 13.30
C GLN A 154 -32.39 -14.81 14.28
N LYS A 155 -31.52 -15.45 15.07
CA LYS A 155 -31.94 -16.42 16.10
C LYS A 155 -32.81 -15.77 17.18
N ARG A 156 -32.47 -14.56 17.63
CA ARG A 156 -33.27 -13.78 18.58
C ARG A 156 -34.64 -13.42 18.01
N ALA A 157 -34.69 -12.94 16.76
CA ALA A 157 -35.95 -12.62 16.09
C ALA A 157 -36.87 -13.84 15.95
N ARG A 158 -36.33 -15.02 15.60
CA ARG A 158 -37.10 -16.27 15.53
C ARG A 158 -37.68 -16.69 16.88
N ARG A 159 -36.90 -16.55 17.96
CA ARG A 159 -37.36 -16.86 19.32
C ARG A 159 -38.50 -15.92 19.75
N ALA A 160 -38.36 -14.62 19.46
CA ALA A 160 -39.42 -13.64 19.73
C ALA A 160 -40.70 -13.99 18.96
N ALA A 161 -40.61 -14.21 17.64
CA ALA A 161 -41.76 -14.58 16.82
C ALA A 161 -42.45 -15.87 17.31
N ARG A 162 -41.69 -16.89 17.71
CA ARG A 162 -42.24 -18.12 18.28
C ARG A 162 -43.00 -17.84 19.58
N ARG A 163 -42.43 -17.02 20.47
CA ARG A 163 -43.08 -16.62 21.73
C ARG A 163 -44.39 -15.86 21.46
N ASP A 164 -44.39 -14.95 20.51
CA ASP A 164 -45.56 -14.15 20.18
C ASP A 164 -46.67 -15.00 19.52
N SER A 165 -46.30 -15.99 18.70
CA SER A 165 -47.25 -16.96 18.17
C SER A 165 -47.86 -17.84 19.26
N LEU A 166 -47.07 -18.30 20.23
CA LEU A 166 -47.59 -19.05 21.37
C LEU A 166 -48.51 -18.19 22.25
N ALA A 167 -48.16 -16.92 22.47
CA ALA A 167 -49.00 -15.98 23.20
C ALA A 167 -50.36 -15.76 22.51
N ARG A 168 -50.37 -15.63 21.18
CA ARG A 168 -51.62 -15.50 20.40
C ARG A 168 -52.50 -16.74 20.48
N LEU A 169 -51.92 -17.94 20.43
CA LEU A 169 -52.67 -19.19 20.58
C LEU A 169 -53.26 -19.38 21.97
N ALA A 170 -52.64 -18.77 22.99
CA ALA A 170 -53.12 -18.81 24.37
C ALA A 170 -54.20 -17.75 24.68
N GLN A 171 -54.50 -16.83 23.75
CA GLN A 171 -55.57 -15.85 23.96
C GLN A 171 -56.94 -16.53 23.88
N PRO A 172 -57.84 -16.32 24.86
CA PRO A 172 -59.18 -16.87 24.81
C PRO A 172 -59.91 -16.33 23.58
N LEU A 173 -60.67 -17.21 22.91
CA LEU A 173 -61.47 -16.82 21.74
C LEU A 173 -62.45 -15.70 22.15
N PRO A 174 -62.62 -14.66 21.31
CA PRO A 174 -63.59 -13.61 21.60
C PRO A 174 -64.98 -14.23 21.70
N ILE A 175 -65.61 -14.09 22.87
CA ILE A 175 -66.99 -14.54 23.08
C ILE A 175 -67.86 -13.67 22.18
N PRO A 176 -68.65 -14.25 21.25
CA PRO A 176 -69.50 -13.46 20.37
C PRO A 176 -70.49 -12.67 21.22
N ALA A 177 -70.52 -11.35 21.02
CA ALA A 177 -71.49 -10.49 21.68
C ALA A 177 -72.89 -10.91 21.24
N THR A 178 -73.67 -11.49 22.15
CA THR A 178 -75.09 -11.77 21.93
C THR A 178 -75.84 -10.43 21.89
N ASN A 179 -76.25 -10.00 20.70
CA ASN A 179 -77.17 -8.87 20.53
C ASN A 179 -78.48 -9.18 21.25
N LYS A 180 -78.91 -8.26 22.13
CA LYS A 180 -80.23 -8.27 22.75
C LYS A 180 -81.23 -7.49 21.90
#